data_AF-A0A7V5J1Q1-F1
#
_entry.id   AF-A0A7V5J1Q1-F1
#
_cell.length_a   1.000
_cell.length_b   1.000
_cell.length_c   1.000
_cell.angle_alpha   90.00
_cell.angle_beta   90.00
_cell.angle_gamma   90.00
#
_symmetry.space_group_name_H-M   'P 1'
#
loop_
_entity.id
_entity.type
_entity.pdbx_description
1 polymer ?
#
loop_
_entity_poly.entity_id
_entity_poly.type
_entity_poly.pdbx_seq_one_letter_code
_entity_poly.pdbx_strand_id
1 'polypeptide(L)'
;MNTKNVLLSLAAIAALTFTGCGGGGSSSPTATPTATPTETPATAEKQTLAGQITENTVLSADTTWILDGKVEVMDGATLTIEAGTTVAGKEGTNAWLIVYPGAELIANGTAAKRITFTSELAVDGEAEAAGQWGGVTIVGNTSNDQLSTYEVDDVTTAGTGDATSGSLSYVTINNTGIAVEQDKEINGLSLFGVSAATTVDNIVVNRSGDDGIEIWGGTVNLTNVTIDGAQDDSFDTDSGWAGSIDGLTITNGKKAGIEMSGTTVGTYKNVNITVDSEDSEGGLYFKAGDGEVVGGIFEDVTVTYNSTAKGAIAVAGDFDNVNSSFTNLTLAGSNTAIVGKDGDGADDAEAAQAQALYDAQ
;
A
#
# COMPACT_ATOMS: atom_id res chain seq x y z
N MET A 1 49.47 -19.10 22.72
CA MET A 1 49.41 -19.19 24.19
C MET A 1 47.97 -18.84 24.55
N ASN A 2 47.15 -19.85 24.83
CA ASN A 2 46.68 -20.23 26.18
C ASN A 2 45.92 -19.09 26.87
N THR A 3 44.71 -19.22 27.39
CA THR A 3 43.64 -20.24 27.41
C THR A 3 42.45 -19.53 28.08
N LYS A 4 41.22 -19.94 27.76
CA LYS A 4 39.97 -19.57 28.44
C LYS A 4 40.04 -19.81 29.95
N ASN A 5 39.23 -19.10 30.74
CA ASN A 5 38.60 -19.67 31.93
C ASN A 5 37.22 -19.06 32.20
N VAL A 6 36.22 -19.94 32.05
CA VAL A 6 34.84 -19.86 32.53
C VAL A 6 34.86 -20.29 34.00
N LEU A 7 34.05 -19.68 34.86
CA LEU A 7 33.60 -20.31 36.11
C LEU A 7 32.15 -19.95 36.39
N LEU A 8 31.41 -21.02 36.67
CA LEU A 8 29.98 -21.14 36.84
C LEU A 8 29.64 -21.20 38.35
N SER A 9 28.36 -21.01 38.65
CA SER A 9 27.60 -21.57 39.79
C SER A 9 27.60 -20.82 41.13
N LEU A 10 26.40 -20.46 41.62
CA LEU A 10 25.66 -21.28 42.59
C LEU A 10 24.21 -20.75 42.74
N ALA A 11 23.24 -21.66 42.63
CA ALA A 11 21.85 -21.45 43.00
C ALA A 11 21.65 -21.76 44.49
N ALA A 12 20.79 -21.01 45.17
CA ALA A 12 20.24 -21.39 46.47
C ALA A 12 18.73 -21.11 46.50
N ILE A 13 17.95 -22.18 46.61
CA ILE A 13 16.52 -22.21 46.92
C ILE A 13 16.39 -22.38 48.44
N ALA A 14 15.57 -21.57 49.10
CA ALA A 14 15.05 -21.87 50.43
C ALA A 14 13.61 -21.33 50.58
N ALA A 15 12.75 -22.18 51.14
CA ALA A 15 11.30 -22.09 51.12
C ALA A 15 10.69 -21.33 52.33
N LEU A 16 9.43 -20.94 52.09
CA LEU A 16 8.34 -20.41 52.94
C LEU A 16 8.48 -20.45 54.48
N THR A 17 7.97 -19.40 55.13
CA THR A 17 6.92 -19.52 56.16
C THR A 17 6.00 -18.30 56.19
N PHE A 18 4.71 -18.53 56.44
CA PHE A 18 3.66 -17.52 56.69
C PHE A 18 3.30 -17.55 58.19
N THR A 19 3.00 -16.37 58.74
CA THR A 19 2.09 -16.01 59.87
C THR A 19 2.71 -15.18 60.99
N GLY A 20 1.97 -14.14 61.42
CA GLY A 20 2.07 -13.57 62.76
C GLY A 20 2.00 -12.04 62.83
N CYS A 21 0.82 -11.50 63.15
CA CYS A 21 0.61 -10.11 63.56
C CYS A 21 1.12 -9.89 65.01
N GLY A 22 1.79 -8.77 65.27
CA GLY A 22 2.16 -8.33 66.61
C GLY A 22 2.86 -6.97 66.59
N GLY A 23 2.22 -5.95 67.17
CA GLY A 23 2.70 -4.56 67.18
C GLY A 23 3.90 -4.30 68.10
N GLY A 24 4.61 -3.23 67.79
CA GLY A 24 5.70 -2.69 68.61
C GLY A 24 6.54 -1.72 67.80
N GLY A 25 6.43 -0.42 68.12
CA GLY A 25 7.10 0.65 67.37
C GLY A 25 8.63 0.58 67.43
N SER A 26 9.25 0.81 66.28
CA SER A 26 10.61 1.32 66.15
C SER A 26 10.70 2.05 64.81
N SER A 27 10.90 3.36 64.86
CA SER A 27 11.07 4.23 63.71
C SER A 27 12.36 3.88 62.95
N SER A 28 12.22 3.23 61.80
CA SER A 28 13.28 3.11 60.79
C SER A 28 13.00 4.13 59.68
N PRO A 29 14.00 4.89 59.18
CA PRO A 29 13.76 5.81 58.07
C PRO A 29 13.46 4.99 56.82
N THR A 30 12.23 5.07 56.33
CA THR A 30 11.86 4.55 55.02
C THR A 30 12.61 5.36 53.97
N ALA A 31 13.52 4.72 53.23
CA ALA A 31 14.09 5.30 52.03
C ALA A 31 12.94 5.50 51.03
N THR A 32 12.59 6.75 50.75
CA THR A 32 11.68 7.10 49.66
C THR A 32 12.31 6.59 48.36
N PRO A 33 11.63 5.77 47.55
CA PRO A 33 12.12 5.45 46.22
C PRO A 33 12.16 6.75 45.42
N THR A 34 13.36 7.17 45.04
CA THR A 34 13.54 8.25 44.06
C THR A 34 12.83 7.82 42.79
N ALA A 35 11.80 8.57 42.39
CA ALA A 35 11.15 8.36 41.09
C ALA A 35 12.22 8.46 40.01
N THR A 36 12.42 7.37 39.27
CA THR A 36 13.12 7.42 37.98
C THR A 36 12.35 8.41 37.11
N PRO A 37 13.00 9.44 36.52
CA PRO A 37 12.31 10.31 35.59
C PRO A 37 11.80 9.43 34.46
N THR A 38 10.48 9.36 34.29
CA THR A 38 9.88 8.91 33.05
C THR A 38 10.38 9.89 31.99
N GLU A 39 11.28 9.45 31.11
CA GLU A 39 11.57 10.20 29.90
C GLU A 39 10.24 10.35 29.16
N THR A 40 9.70 11.57 29.18
CA THR A 40 8.73 11.98 28.18
C THR A 40 9.39 11.71 26.83
N PRO A 41 8.77 10.94 25.92
CA PRO A 41 9.31 10.78 24.58
C PRO A 41 9.56 12.17 24.02
N ALA A 42 10.81 12.47 23.65
CA ALA A 42 11.11 13.71 22.97
C ALA A 42 10.23 13.74 21.71
N THR A 43 9.39 14.77 21.56
CA THR A 43 8.69 15.01 20.31
C THR A 43 9.75 15.10 19.22
N ALA A 44 9.69 14.21 18.23
CA ALA A 44 10.64 14.20 17.13
C ALA A 44 10.70 15.60 16.50
N GLU A 45 11.90 16.08 16.19
CA GLU A 45 12.07 17.37 15.51
C GLU A 45 11.36 17.31 14.16
N LYS A 46 10.54 18.33 13.84
CA LYS A 46 9.96 18.45 12.50
C LYS A 46 10.93 19.18 11.57
N GLN A 47 11.21 18.63 10.40
CA GLN A 47 11.99 19.29 9.35
C GLN A 47 11.23 19.29 8.02
N THR A 48 11.23 20.43 7.35
CA THR A 48 10.54 20.58 6.06
C THR A 48 11.42 20.13 4.90
N LEU A 49 10.83 19.36 3.99
CA LEU A 49 11.38 18.96 2.70
C LEU A 49 10.49 19.52 1.59
N ALA A 50 11.06 20.21 0.61
CA ALA A 50 10.31 20.90 -0.44
C ALA A 50 11.09 20.92 -1.75
N GLY A 51 10.37 20.89 -2.88
CA GLY A 51 10.95 20.99 -4.21
C GLY A 51 11.78 19.77 -4.62
N GLN A 52 12.85 20.01 -5.39
CA GLN A 52 13.63 18.96 -6.04
C GLN A 52 14.77 18.44 -5.17
N ILE A 53 14.91 17.12 -5.15
CA ILE A 53 16.03 16.37 -4.61
C ILE A 53 16.89 15.93 -5.80
N THR A 54 17.99 16.64 -6.02
CA THR A 54 18.93 16.41 -7.13
C THR A 54 20.21 15.68 -6.72
N GLU A 55 20.37 15.40 -5.42
CA GLU A 55 21.51 14.68 -4.85
C GLU A 55 21.01 13.64 -3.85
N ASN A 56 21.82 12.62 -3.62
CA ASN A 56 21.50 11.55 -2.67
C ASN A 56 21.20 12.12 -1.29
N THR A 57 20.01 11.83 -0.78
CA THR A 57 19.47 12.40 0.46
C THR A 57 19.01 11.27 1.38
N VAL A 58 19.25 11.44 2.68
CA VAL A 58 18.86 10.47 3.72
C VAL A 58 17.89 11.14 4.70
N LEU A 59 16.73 10.53 4.92
CA LEU A 59 15.75 10.94 5.93
C LEU A 59 15.89 10.05 7.17
N SER A 60 16.45 10.62 8.24
CA SER A 60 16.75 9.91 9.49
C SER A 60 15.53 9.67 10.36
N ALA A 61 15.58 8.61 11.17
CA ALA A 61 14.45 8.17 12.01
C ALA A 61 14.24 8.99 13.30
N ASP A 62 15.15 9.91 13.62
CA ASP A 62 15.03 10.85 14.76
C ASP A 62 14.26 12.14 14.41
N THR A 63 13.88 12.29 13.14
CA THR A 63 13.23 13.47 12.58
C THR A 63 11.89 13.08 11.94
N THR A 64 10.87 13.92 12.14
CA THR A 64 9.64 13.85 11.35
C THR A 64 9.77 14.78 10.15
N TRP A 65 9.73 14.23 8.95
CA TRP A 65 9.96 14.98 7.71
C TRP A 65 8.63 15.45 7.14
N ILE A 66 8.46 16.75 6.97
CA ILE A 66 7.23 17.37 6.46
C ILE A 66 7.42 17.74 4.99
N LEU A 67 6.72 17.08 4.08
CA LEU A 67 6.68 17.41 2.65
C LEU A 67 5.84 18.67 2.45
N ASP A 68 6.43 19.74 1.94
CA ASP A 68 5.74 21.00 1.61
C ASP A 68 5.60 21.13 0.09
N GLY A 69 4.40 20.85 -0.41
CA GLY A 69 4.09 20.75 -1.83
C GLY A 69 4.63 19.48 -2.50
N LYS A 70 4.77 19.53 -3.83
CA LYS A 70 5.35 18.45 -4.63
C LYS A 70 6.85 18.33 -4.33
N VAL A 71 7.25 17.20 -3.75
CA VAL A 71 8.66 16.85 -3.53
C VAL A 71 9.09 15.86 -4.60
N GLU A 72 10.14 16.22 -5.33
CA GLU A 72 10.53 15.55 -6.58
C GLU A 72 11.91 14.93 -6.46
N VAL A 73 12.02 13.60 -6.51
CA VAL A 73 13.32 12.91 -6.59
C VAL A 73 13.72 12.81 -8.06
N MET A 74 14.78 13.54 -8.43
CA MET A 74 15.18 13.72 -9.82
C MET A 74 16.16 12.64 -10.29
N ASP A 75 16.27 12.48 -11.62
CA ASP A 75 17.21 11.56 -12.27
C ASP A 75 18.62 11.63 -11.66
N GLY A 76 19.20 10.46 -11.36
CA GLY A 76 20.52 10.29 -10.75
C GLY A 76 20.56 10.50 -9.24
N ALA A 77 19.45 10.88 -8.60
CA ALA A 77 19.36 11.00 -7.14
C ALA A 77 18.71 9.77 -6.51
N THR A 78 19.17 9.45 -5.30
CA THR A 78 18.54 8.44 -4.44
C THR A 78 18.00 9.10 -3.17
N LEU A 79 16.70 8.94 -2.90
CA LEU A 79 16.11 9.25 -1.60
C LEU A 79 16.11 7.98 -0.73
N THR A 80 16.89 8.00 0.34
CA THR A 80 16.92 6.90 1.32
C THR A 80 16.16 7.30 2.58
N ILE A 81 15.27 6.44 3.06
CA ILE A 81 14.48 6.67 4.27
C ILE A 81 14.84 5.57 5.27
N GLU A 82 15.33 5.96 6.44
CA GLU A 82 15.71 5.01 7.48
C GLU A 82 14.50 4.29 8.09
N ALA A 83 14.69 3.06 8.58
CA ALA A 83 13.63 2.29 9.22
C ALA A 83 13.10 3.00 10.48
N GLY A 84 11.78 3.20 10.54
CA GLY A 84 11.10 3.89 11.64
C GLY A 84 10.93 5.40 11.43
N THR A 85 11.39 5.95 10.30
CA THR A 85 11.16 7.35 9.94
C THR A 85 9.68 7.62 9.64
N THR A 86 9.21 8.78 10.09
CA THR A 86 7.91 9.35 9.70
C THR A 86 8.12 10.46 8.68
N VAL A 87 7.42 10.36 7.55
CA VAL A 87 7.31 11.38 6.52
C VAL A 87 5.85 11.79 6.43
N ALA A 88 5.55 13.08 6.44
CA ALA A 88 4.18 13.57 6.46
C ALA A 88 3.92 14.67 5.43
N GLY A 89 2.80 14.60 4.71
CA GLY A 89 2.37 15.67 3.81
C GLY A 89 1.79 16.84 4.57
N LYS A 90 2.27 18.06 4.28
CA LYS A 90 1.75 19.30 4.84
C LYS A 90 0.35 19.59 4.31
N GLU A 91 -0.56 19.94 5.22
CA GLU A 91 -1.94 20.25 4.86
C GLU A 91 -2.02 21.52 4.01
N GLY A 92 -2.89 21.52 2.99
CA GLY A 92 -3.21 22.70 2.20
C GLY A 92 -2.15 23.13 1.19
N THR A 93 -1.12 22.30 0.96
CA THR A 93 -0.03 22.62 0.01
C THR A 93 -0.02 21.71 -1.22
N ASN A 94 -0.99 20.82 -1.37
CA ASN A 94 -0.95 19.70 -2.34
C ASN A 94 0.36 18.91 -2.19
N ALA A 95 0.65 18.44 -0.97
CA ALA A 95 1.89 17.74 -0.66
C ALA A 95 1.87 16.29 -1.15
N TRP A 96 2.92 15.86 -1.84
CA TRP A 96 3.13 14.47 -2.29
C TRP A 96 4.59 14.23 -2.67
N LEU A 97 4.97 12.96 -2.74
CA LEU A 97 6.30 12.53 -3.17
C LEU A 97 6.22 11.90 -4.56
N ILE A 98 7.02 12.38 -5.50
CA ILE A 98 7.19 11.76 -6.82
C ILE A 98 8.67 11.40 -7.06
N VAL A 99 8.90 10.18 -7.54
CA VAL A 99 10.22 9.68 -7.95
C VAL A 99 10.23 9.57 -9.46
N TYR A 100 11.12 10.31 -10.13
CA TYR A 100 11.20 10.33 -11.60
C TYR A 100 12.05 9.18 -12.16
N PRO A 101 11.95 8.88 -13.47
CA PRO A 101 12.80 7.87 -14.10
C PRO A 101 14.29 8.18 -13.89
N GLY A 102 15.09 7.13 -13.68
CA GLY A 102 16.51 7.24 -13.33
C GLY A 102 16.80 7.61 -11.87
N ALA A 103 15.79 7.97 -11.08
CA ALA A 103 15.89 8.15 -9.63
C ALA A 103 15.51 6.87 -8.86
N GLU A 104 15.87 6.81 -7.58
CA GLU A 104 15.54 5.68 -6.72
C GLU A 104 14.97 6.12 -5.36
N LEU A 105 13.96 5.39 -4.88
CA LEU A 105 13.46 5.46 -3.50
C LEU A 105 13.85 4.20 -2.74
N ILE A 106 14.65 4.37 -1.68
CA ILE A 106 15.07 3.29 -0.78
C ILE A 106 14.38 3.48 0.57
N ALA A 107 13.22 2.85 0.74
CA ALA A 107 12.40 2.90 1.95
C ALA A 107 12.25 1.49 2.54
N ASN A 108 13.31 1.02 3.20
CA ASN A 108 13.36 -0.33 3.79
C ASN A 108 13.20 -0.26 5.31
N GLY A 109 11.95 -0.33 5.75
CA GLY A 109 11.59 -0.53 7.15
C GLY A 109 11.83 -1.96 7.62
N THR A 110 11.33 -2.26 8.82
CA THR A 110 11.26 -3.63 9.34
C THR A 110 9.90 -3.85 10.01
N ALA A 111 9.53 -5.10 10.27
CA ALA A 111 8.30 -5.41 11.01
C ALA A 111 8.18 -4.65 12.35
N ALA A 112 9.30 -4.39 13.03
CA ALA A 112 9.33 -3.67 14.30
C ALA A 112 9.45 -2.13 14.15
N LYS A 113 9.90 -1.65 12.98
CA LYS A 113 10.16 -0.24 12.68
C LYS A 113 9.77 0.03 11.23
N ARG A 114 8.46 0.05 10.98
CA ARG A 114 7.93 0.40 9.67
C ARG A 114 8.23 1.86 9.35
N ILE A 115 8.45 2.18 8.10
CA ILE A 115 8.46 3.59 7.64
C ILE A 115 7.00 4.02 7.51
N THR A 116 6.68 5.23 7.99
CA THR A 116 5.31 5.75 7.95
C THR A 116 5.25 6.99 7.07
N PHE A 117 4.51 6.91 5.98
CA PHE A 117 4.02 8.06 5.22
C PHE A 117 2.61 8.42 5.71
N THR A 118 2.35 9.68 6.03
CA THR A 118 1.07 10.10 6.63
C THR A 118 0.76 11.58 6.37
N SER A 119 -0.31 12.13 6.96
CA SER A 119 -0.62 13.56 6.94
C SER A 119 0.00 14.30 8.13
N GLU A 120 0.35 15.58 7.98
CA GLU A 120 0.80 16.41 9.10
C GLU A 120 -0.28 16.51 10.20
N LEU A 121 -1.56 16.53 9.81
CA LEU A 121 -2.68 16.45 10.74
C LEU A 121 -2.59 15.25 11.69
N ALA A 122 -2.28 14.06 11.16
CA ALA A 122 -2.12 12.86 11.99
C ALA A 122 -0.91 12.95 12.90
N VAL A 123 0.21 13.52 12.42
CA VAL A 123 1.41 13.77 13.25
C VAL A 123 1.08 14.71 14.41
N ASP A 124 0.22 15.70 14.19
CA ASP A 124 -0.19 16.68 15.19
C ASP A 124 -1.30 16.19 16.13
N GLY A 125 -1.76 14.95 15.95
CA GLY A 125 -2.79 14.32 16.78
C GLY A 125 -4.21 14.79 16.45
N GLU A 126 -4.41 15.39 15.27
CA GLU A 126 -5.72 15.76 14.76
C GLU A 126 -6.45 14.54 14.16
N ALA A 127 -7.73 14.73 13.81
CA ALA A 127 -8.53 13.66 13.23
C ALA A 127 -7.92 13.18 11.91
N GLU A 128 -7.64 11.88 11.84
CA GLU A 128 -7.13 11.27 10.62
C GLU A 128 -8.27 10.92 9.65
N ALA A 129 -8.12 11.26 8.38
CA ALA A 129 -9.11 11.03 7.34
C ALA A 129 -8.44 10.77 6.00
N ALA A 130 -9.21 10.27 5.04
CA ALA A 130 -8.78 10.20 3.65
C ALA A 130 -8.64 11.62 3.04
N GLY A 131 -7.75 11.78 2.07
CA GLY A 131 -7.52 13.02 1.33
C GLY A 131 -6.87 14.15 2.11
N GLN A 132 -5.94 13.82 3.02
CA GLN A 132 -5.22 14.82 3.80
C GLN A 132 -3.87 15.22 3.17
N TRP A 133 -3.33 14.39 2.28
CA TRP A 133 -2.17 14.67 1.43
C TRP A 133 -2.20 13.73 0.21
N GLY A 134 -1.35 13.94 -0.79
CA GLY A 134 -1.44 13.21 -2.05
C GLY A 134 -1.08 11.74 -1.95
N GLY A 135 0.18 11.42 -1.68
CA GLY A 135 0.65 10.04 -1.63
C GLY A 135 2.07 9.88 -2.14
N VAL A 136 2.42 8.66 -2.52
CA VAL A 136 3.74 8.31 -3.05
C VAL A 136 3.59 7.82 -4.49
N THR A 137 4.29 8.48 -5.41
CA THR A 137 4.32 8.11 -6.83
C THR A 137 5.73 7.69 -7.23
N ILE A 138 5.83 6.57 -7.94
CA ILE A 138 7.06 6.12 -8.60
C ILE A 138 6.82 6.06 -10.10
N VAL A 139 7.49 6.93 -10.83
CA VAL A 139 7.55 6.90 -12.29
C VAL A 139 8.80 6.11 -12.66
N GLY A 140 8.57 4.89 -13.12
CA GLY A 140 9.60 3.90 -13.33
C GLY A 140 10.33 4.01 -14.65
N ASN A 141 11.19 3.03 -14.86
CA ASN A 141 12.09 2.99 -16.00
C ASN A 141 11.55 2.14 -17.15
N THR A 142 10.33 1.60 -17.10
CA THR A 142 9.78 0.67 -18.09
C THR A 142 8.52 1.25 -18.73
N SER A 143 8.41 1.16 -20.05
CA SER A 143 7.24 1.61 -20.81
C SER A 143 6.73 0.49 -21.72
N ASN A 144 5.46 0.58 -22.12
CA ASN A 144 4.81 -0.27 -23.10
C ASN A 144 3.94 0.60 -24.03
N ASP A 145 3.28 -0.02 -25.01
CA ASP A 145 2.56 0.70 -26.07
C ASP A 145 1.31 1.45 -25.59
N GLN A 146 0.76 1.13 -24.41
CA GLN A 146 -0.38 1.84 -23.81
C GLN A 146 0.06 2.98 -22.89
N LEU A 147 1.28 2.91 -22.37
CA LEU A 147 1.80 3.89 -21.43
C LEU A 147 2.21 5.17 -22.15
N SER A 148 1.48 6.26 -21.90
CA SER A 148 1.75 7.57 -22.50
C SER A 148 2.32 8.56 -21.47
N THR A 149 1.59 9.62 -21.16
CA THR A 149 1.91 10.57 -20.08
C THR A 149 1.22 10.13 -18.80
N TYR A 150 1.86 10.34 -17.67
CA TYR A 150 1.26 10.10 -16.36
C TYR A 150 0.05 11.02 -16.18
N GLU A 151 -1.08 10.48 -15.71
CA GLU A 151 -2.35 11.20 -15.65
C GLU A 151 -2.29 12.48 -14.79
N VAL A 152 -1.65 12.36 -13.62
CA VAL A 152 -1.52 13.44 -12.63
C VAL A 152 -0.48 14.50 -13.07
N ASP A 153 0.48 14.14 -13.94
CA ASP A 153 1.54 15.03 -14.43
C ASP A 153 1.75 14.81 -15.94
N ASP A 154 1.05 15.63 -16.75
CA ASP A 154 0.86 15.46 -18.20
C ASP A 154 2.13 15.67 -19.06
N VAL A 155 3.24 16.07 -18.46
CA VAL A 155 4.55 16.17 -19.11
C VAL A 155 5.48 15.02 -18.71
N THR A 156 5.05 14.16 -17.79
CA THR A 156 5.86 13.09 -17.22
C THR A 156 5.60 11.78 -17.95
N THR A 157 6.67 11.10 -18.37
CA THR A 157 6.62 9.80 -19.04
C THR A 157 7.57 8.82 -18.35
N ALA A 158 7.29 7.53 -18.40
CA ALA A 158 8.20 6.50 -17.91
C ALA A 158 9.46 6.38 -18.79
N GLY A 159 10.50 5.76 -18.24
CA GLY A 159 11.67 5.34 -19.01
C GLY A 159 11.41 4.13 -19.92
N THR A 160 12.44 3.67 -20.63
CA THR A 160 12.34 2.58 -21.63
C THR A 160 13.24 1.36 -21.37
N GLY A 161 13.80 1.23 -20.18
CA GLY A 161 14.60 0.10 -19.72
C GLY A 161 13.92 -0.77 -18.65
N ASP A 162 14.75 -1.49 -17.89
CA ASP A 162 14.35 -2.42 -16.82
C ASP A 162 15.04 -2.09 -15.48
N ALA A 163 15.67 -0.91 -15.39
CA ALA A 163 16.35 -0.46 -14.17
C ALA A 163 15.37 -0.39 -13.00
N THR A 164 15.87 -0.67 -11.80
CA THR A 164 15.10 -0.55 -10.57
C THR A 164 14.73 0.93 -10.30
N SER A 165 13.57 1.15 -9.68
CA SER A 165 13.20 2.44 -9.09
C SER A 165 13.44 2.46 -7.58
N GLY A 166 14.13 1.44 -7.06
CA GLY A 166 14.51 1.29 -5.66
C GLY A 166 13.80 0.14 -4.96
N SER A 167 13.50 0.33 -3.67
CA SER A 167 12.94 -0.71 -2.80
C SER A 167 12.07 -0.12 -1.71
N LEU A 168 10.85 -0.63 -1.60
CA LEU A 168 9.90 -0.31 -0.54
C LEU A 168 9.58 -1.61 0.19
N SER A 169 10.00 -1.70 1.46
CA SER A 169 9.69 -2.85 2.31
C SER A 169 9.26 -2.39 3.70
N TYR A 170 8.17 -2.95 4.24
CA TYR A 170 7.60 -2.56 5.54
C TYR A 170 7.27 -1.07 5.61
N VAL A 171 6.48 -0.60 4.64
CA VAL A 171 6.05 0.80 4.52
C VAL A 171 4.55 0.90 4.78
N THR A 172 4.13 1.81 5.65
CA THR A 172 2.73 2.18 5.85
C THR A 172 2.48 3.54 5.25
N ILE A 173 1.44 3.66 4.44
CA ILE A 173 1.01 4.87 3.76
C ILE A 173 -0.43 5.16 4.21
N ASN A 174 -0.64 6.28 4.88
CA ASN A 174 -1.93 6.63 5.47
C ASN A 174 -2.44 7.96 4.90
N ASN A 175 -3.76 8.14 4.81
CA ASN A 175 -4.42 9.46 4.71
C ASN A 175 -4.21 10.18 3.36
N THR A 176 -3.93 9.39 2.32
CA THR A 176 -3.62 9.83 0.95
C THR A 176 -4.88 10.19 0.15
N GLY A 177 -4.77 10.50 -1.14
CA GLY A 177 -5.93 10.66 -2.03
C GLY A 177 -6.43 12.08 -2.19
N ILE A 178 -5.70 12.95 -2.92
CA ILE A 178 -6.17 14.30 -3.23
C ILE A 178 -6.31 14.52 -4.74
N ALA A 179 -7.32 15.27 -5.13
CA ALA A 179 -7.42 15.84 -6.46
C ALA A 179 -6.41 16.99 -6.62
N VAL A 180 -5.54 16.92 -7.63
CA VAL A 180 -4.64 18.03 -8.01
C VAL A 180 -5.24 18.90 -9.11
N GLU A 181 -6.07 18.32 -9.97
CA GLU A 181 -6.92 19.00 -10.94
C GLU A 181 -8.29 18.31 -10.99
N GLN A 182 -9.20 18.79 -11.83
CA GLN A 182 -10.46 18.09 -12.03
C GLN A 182 -10.19 16.76 -12.75
N ASP A 183 -10.71 15.67 -12.20
CA ASP A 183 -10.57 14.31 -12.75
C ASP A 183 -9.08 13.88 -12.83
N LYS A 184 -8.26 14.34 -11.87
CA LYS A 184 -6.86 13.94 -11.69
C LYS A 184 -6.52 13.89 -10.20
N GLU A 185 -6.45 12.68 -9.69
CA GLU A 185 -6.27 12.39 -8.28
C GLU A 185 -4.95 11.63 -8.03
N ILE A 186 -4.33 11.85 -6.88
CA ILE A 186 -3.12 11.14 -6.45
C ILE A 186 -3.53 10.01 -5.51
N ASN A 187 -3.10 8.78 -5.80
CA ASN A 187 -3.43 7.57 -5.05
C ASN A 187 -2.60 7.39 -3.77
N GLY A 188 -2.86 6.31 -3.04
CA GLY A 188 -1.98 5.90 -1.93
C GLY A 188 -0.57 5.60 -2.39
N LEU A 189 -0.42 4.62 -3.28
CA LEU A 189 0.82 4.31 -3.97
C LEU A 189 0.56 4.20 -5.47
N SER A 190 1.13 5.12 -6.24
CA SER A 190 1.06 5.11 -7.71
C SER A 190 2.34 4.51 -8.29
N LEU A 191 2.21 3.48 -9.13
CA LEU A 191 3.32 2.80 -9.80
C LEU A 191 3.17 2.91 -11.32
N PHE A 192 3.83 3.88 -11.93
CA PHE A 192 3.72 4.15 -13.36
C PHE A 192 4.95 3.64 -14.10
N GLY A 193 4.83 2.57 -14.88
CA GLY A 193 5.95 2.03 -15.66
C GLY A 193 7.08 1.44 -14.82
N VAL A 194 6.75 0.81 -13.69
CA VAL A 194 7.76 0.28 -12.75
C VAL A 194 8.20 -1.12 -13.18
N SER A 195 9.52 -1.35 -13.19
CA SER A 195 10.12 -2.62 -13.61
C SER A 195 10.06 -3.68 -12.51
N ALA A 196 10.15 -4.96 -12.90
CA ALA A 196 10.31 -6.11 -12.00
C ALA A 196 11.59 -6.07 -11.14
N ALA A 197 12.56 -5.20 -11.47
CA ALA A 197 13.77 -5.00 -10.66
C ALA A 197 13.52 -4.14 -9.40
N THR A 198 12.36 -3.50 -9.31
CA THR A 198 11.93 -2.72 -8.13
C THR A 198 11.31 -3.68 -7.10
N THR A 199 11.70 -3.53 -5.83
CA THR A 199 11.09 -4.30 -4.73
C THR A 199 9.93 -3.52 -4.13
N VAL A 200 8.74 -4.13 -4.07
CA VAL A 200 7.58 -3.59 -3.36
C VAL A 200 6.98 -4.70 -2.50
N ASP A 201 7.21 -4.63 -1.19
CA ASP A 201 6.89 -5.72 -0.27
C ASP A 201 6.39 -5.21 1.09
N ASN A 202 5.49 -5.95 1.75
CA ASN A 202 5.01 -5.62 3.09
C ASN A 202 4.43 -4.18 3.18
N ILE A 203 3.62 -3.79 2.20
CA ILE A 203 3.00 -2.47 2.10
C ILE A 203 1.65 -2.46 2.80
N VAL A 204 1.34 -1.38 3.51
CA VAL A 204 0.01 -1.11 4.05
C VAL A 204 -0.43 0.25 3.54
N VAL A 205 -1.57 0.32 2.87
CA VAL A 205 -2.23 1.58 2.51
C VAL A 205 -3.53 1.69 3.31
N ASN A 206 -3.72 2.79 4.03
CA ASN A 206 -4.96 3.04 4.78
C ASN A 206 -5.56 4.39 4.41
N ARG A 207 -6.88 4.42 4.23
CA ARG A 207 -7.68 5.65 4.08
C ARG A 207 -7.15 6.52 2.94
N SER A 208 -7.03 5.93 1.75
CA SER A 208 -6.82 6.70 0.53
C SER A 208 -8.14 7.36 0.11
N GLY A 209 -8.10 8.64 -0.22
CA GLY A 209 -9.23 9.42 -0.75
C GLY A 209 -9.55 9.11 -2.21
N ASP A 210 -8.71 8.30 -2.84
CA ASP A 210 -8.84 7.78 -4.19
C ASP A 210 -8.45 6.29 -4.16
N ASP A 211 -7.70 5.78 -5.14
CA ASP A 211 -7.27 4.39 -5.11
C ASP A 211 -6.27 4.11 -3.99
N GLY A 212 -6.31 2.88 -3.48
CA GLY A 212 -5.30 2.40 -2.55
C GLY A 212 -3.93 2.30 -3.20
N ILE A 213 -3.85 1.49 -4.26
CA ILE A 213 -2.68 1.36 -5.12
C ILE A 213 -3.18 1.37 -6.55
N GLU A 214 -2.54 2.17 -7.40
CA GLU A 214 -2.81 2.17 -8.84
C GLU A 214 -1.52 1.93 -9.62
N ILE A 215 -1.60 1.07 -10.63
CA ILE A 215 -0.45 0.64 -11.42
C ILE A 215 -0.76 0.82 -12.91
N TRP A 216 0.08 1.56 -13.62
CA TRP A 216 0.00 1.69 -15.08
C TRP A 216 1.20 1.05 -15.74
N GLY A 217 0.96 -0.01 -16.52
CA GLY A 217 2.00 -0.69 -17.26
C GLY A 217 3.17 -1.19 -16.40
N GLY A 218 4.29 -1.50 -17.05
CA GLY A 218 5.46 -2.07 -16.37
C GLY A 218 5.27 -3.54 -15.97
N THR A 219 6.19 -4.02 -15.12
CA THR A 219 6.32 -5.46 -14.75
C THR A 219 6.60 -5.65 -13.26
N VAL A 220 6.39 -4.61 -12.45
CA VAL A 220 6.64 -4.66 -11.00
C VAL A 220 5.85 -5.79 -10.35
N ASN A 221 6.51 -6.50 -9.43
CA ASN A 221 5.87 -7.52 -8.60
C ASN A 221 5.72 -7.00 -7.18
N LEU A 222 4.58 -7.28 -6.57
CA LEU A 222 4.26 -6.89 -5.21
C LEU A 222 4.07 -8.13 -4.33
N THR A 223 4.46 -8.05 -3.06
CA THR A 223 4.19 -9.10 -2.07
C THR A 223 3.70 -8.55 -0.75
N ASN A 224 2.76 -9.24 -0.10
CA ASN A 224 2.24 -8.90 1.23
C ASN A 224 1.70 -7.45 1.31
N VAL A 225 0.64 -7.17 0.58
CA VAL A 225 -0.02 -5.86 0.54
C VAL A 225 -1.31 -5.89 1.33
N THR A 226 -1.57 -4.86 2.15
CA THR A 226 -2.87 -4.63 2.78
C THR A 226 -3.38 -3.26 2.38
N ILE A 227 -4.66 -3.18 1.97
CA ILE A 227 -5.33 -1.95 1.61
C ILE A 227 -6.63 -1.87 2.43
N ASP A 228 -6.77 -0.80 3.19
CA ASP A 228 -7.96 -0.57 4.03
C ASP A 228 -8.57 0.80 3.76
N GLY A 229 -9.85 0.82 3.38
CA GLY A 229 -10.61 2.07 3.32
C GLY A 229 -10.27 3.01 2.17
N ALA A 230 -9.82 2.50 1.02
CA ALA A 230 -9.75 3.27 -0.23
C ALA A 230 -11.15 3.80 -0.60
N GLN A 231 -11.23 5.08 -0.99
CA GLN A 231 -12.49 5.74 -1.31
C GLN A 231 -12.88 5.62 -2.80
N ASP A 232 -11.95 5.16 -3.63
CA ASP A 232 -12.21 4.63 -4.97
C ASP A 232 -11.83 3.13 -5.02
N ASP A 233 -11.11 2.66 -6.02
CA ASP A 233 -10.74 1.26 -6.18
C ASP A 233 -9.61 0.88 -5.21
N SER A 234 -9.67 -0.32 -4.64
CA SER A 234 -8.64 -0.68 -3.65
C SER A 234 -7.31 -0.95 -4.32
N PHE A 235 -7.32 -1.72 -5.42
CA PHE A 235 -6.14 -2.02 -6.22
C PHE A 235 -6.51 -1.89 -7.70
N ASP A 236 -6.04 -0.86 -8.37
CA ASP A 236 -6.29 -0.61 -9.78
C ASP A 236 -5.05 -0.90 -10.63
N THR A 237 -5.27 -1.50 -11.80
CA THR A 237 -4.24 -1.86 -12.77
C THR A 237 -4.70 -1.51 -14.17
N ASP A 238 -3.87 -0.75 -14.87
CA ASP A 238 -4.17 -0.24 -16.19
C ASP A 238 -2.96 -0.36 -17.13
N SER A 239 -3.17 0.00 -18.38
CA SER A 239 -2.13 0.29 -19.36
C SER A 239 -1.20 -0.90 -19.57
N GLY A 240 -1.75 -2.13 -19.50
CA GLY A 240 -1.04 -3.35 -19.82
C GLY A 240 -0.01 -3.75 -18.76
N TRP A 241 -0.29 -3.51 -17.48
CA TRP A 241 0.56 -4.02 -16.40
C TRP A 241 0.71 -5.55 -16.53
N ALA A 242 1.95 -6.02 -16.54
CA ALA A 242 2.30 -7.43 -16.74
C ALA A 242 3.15 -7.97 -15.57
N GLY A 243 2.78 -7.58 -14.35
CA GLY A 243 3.40 -8.03 -13.11
C GLY A 243 2.56 -9.03 -12.33
N SER A 244 2.87 -9.18 -11.04
CA SER A 244 2.13 -10.04 -10.13
C SER A 244 1.99 -9.44 -8.73
N ILE A 245 0.95 -9.85 -8.02
CA ILE A 245 0.74 -9.59 -6.60
C ILE A 245 0.54 -10.93 -5.87
N ASP A 246 1.34 -11.20 -4.85
CA ASP A 246 1.22 -12.38 -3.98
C ASP A 246 0.98 -11.98 -2.52
N GLY A 247 -0.21 -12.27 -2.00
CA GLY A 247 -0.62 -11.91 -0.66
C GLY A 247 -1.22 -10.51 -0.60
N LEU A 248 -2.42 -10.32 -1.16
CA LEU A 248 -3.19 -9.07 -1.09
C LEU A 248 -4.36 -9.23 -0.12
N THR A 249 -4.54 -8.28 0.78
CA THR A 249 -5.73 -8.19 1.65
C THR A 249 -6.39 -6.83 1.47
N ILE A 250 -7.68 -6.84 1.11
CA ILE A 250 -8.50 -5.64 0.93
C ILE A 250 -9.67 -5.67 1.90
N THR A 251 -9.83 -4.59 2.66
CA THR A 251 -10.98 -4.37 3.55
C THR A 251 -11.53 -2.95 3.41
N ASN A 252 -12.82 -2.80 3.69
CA ASN A 252 -13.49 -1.50 3.69
C ASN A 252 -13.34 -0.70 2.36
N GLY A 253 -13.08 -1.38 1.23
CA GLY A 253 -12.99 -0.74 -0.08
C GLY A 253 -14.35 -0.19 -0.52
N LYS A 254 -14.36 1.00 -1.14
CA LYS A 254 -15.59 1.69 -1.51
C LYS A 254 -16.08 1.33 -2.91
N LYS A 255 -15.20 1.18 -3.89
CA LYS A 255 -15.54 0.85 -5.27
C LYS A 255 -15.23 -0.60 -5.59
N ALA A 256 -14.33 -0.88 -6.51
CA ALA A 256 -13.84 -2.23 -6.77
C ALA A 256 -12.86 -2.69 -5.68
N GLY A 257 -12.86 -3.99 -5.42
CA GLY A 257 -11.73 -4.60 -4.71
C GLY A 257 -10.48 -4.55 -5.59
N ILE A 258 -10.57 -5.11 -6.78
CA ILE A 258 -9.57 -4.96 -7.84
C ILE A 258 -10.26 -4.44 -9.09
N GLU A 259 -9.82 -3.30 -9.62
CA GLU A 259 -10.14 -2.86 -10.98
C GLU A 259 -8.98 -3.23 -11.93
N MET A 260 -9.33 -3.64 -13.14
CA MET A 260 -8.40 -3.90 -14.22
C MET A 260 -8.92 -3.23 -15.49
N SER A 261 -8.08 -2.40 -16.09
CA SER A 261 -8.36 -1.68 -17.33
C SER A 261 -7.18 -1.76 -18.29
N GLY A 262 -7.30 -1.18 -19.49
CA GLY A 262 -6.27 -1.29 -20.52
C GLY A 262 -6.24 -2.68 -21.17
N THR A 263 -5.12 -3.06 -21.76
CA THR A 263 -4.90 -4.44 -22.24
C THR A 263 -4.09 -5.21 -21.20
N THR A 264 -4.64 -5.28 -19.99
CA THR A 264 -3.95 -5.76 -18.79
C THR A 264 -4.22 -7.24 -18.56
N VAL A 265 -3.14 -7.99 -18.29
CA VAL A 265 -3.18 -9.40 -17.86
C VAL A 265 -2.18 -9.58 -16.71
N GLY A 266 -2.62 -9.24 -15.50
CA GLY A 266 -1.85 -9.41 -14.27
C GLY A 266 -1.96 -10.83 -13.68
N THR A 267 -1.08 -11.14 -12.73
CA THR A 267 -1.18 -12.38 -11.93
C THR A 267 -1.48 -12.05 -10.46
N TYR A 268 -2.54 -12.63 -9.93
CA TYR A 268 -3.07 -12.37 -8.59
C TYR A 268 -3.04 -13.66 -7.77
N LYS A 269 -2.26 -13.70 -6.69
CA LYS A 269 -2.05 -14.89 -5.86
C LYS A 269 -2.35 -14.62 -4.39
N ASN A 270 -2.98 -15.58 -3.72
CA ASN A 270 -3.27 -15.50 -2.29
C ASN A 270 -4.00 -14.19 -1.91
N VAL A 271 -5.07 -13.88 -2.63
CA VAL A 271 -5.80 -12.62 -2.49
C VAL A 271 -7.06 -12.80 -1.65
N ASN A 272 -7.30 -11.89 -0.71
CA ASN A 272 -8.52 -11.83 0.11
C ASN A 272 -9.16 -10.45 -0.01
N ILE A 273 -10.36 -10.39 -0.57
CA ILE A 273 -11.12 -9.16 -0.79
C ILE A 273 -12.38 -9.19 0.07
N THR A 274 -12.64 -8.11 0.80
CA THR A 274 -13.94 -7.86 1.45
C THR A 274 -14.45 -6.49 1.03
N VAL A 275 -15.60 -6.47 0.34
CA VAL A 275 -16.26 -5.24 -0.11
C VAL A 275 -17.72 -5.26 0.33
N ASP A 276 -18.08 -4.28 1.15
CA ASP A 276 -19.41 -4.14 1.77
C ASP A 276 -20.13 -2.85 1.32
N SER A 277 -19.57 -2.13 0.34
CA SER A 277 -20.02 -0.81 -0.08
C SER A 277 -21.22 -0.86 -1.02
N GLU A 278 -22.27 -0.07 -0.74
CA GLU A 278 -23.44 0.08 -1.62
C GLU A 278 -23.12 0.78 -2.95
N ASP A 279 -21.98 1.49 -3.03
CA ASP A 279 -21.51 2.19 -4.23
C ASP A 279 -20.48 1.37 -5.04
N SER A 280 -20.29 0.10 -4.70
CA SER A 280 -19.26 -0.76 -5.28
C SER A 280 -19.48 -1.06 -6.77
N GLU A 281 -18.35 -1.24 -7.48
CA GLU A 281 -18.33 -1.56 -8.91
C GLU A 281 -18.03 -3.05 -9.18
N GLY A 282 -17.54 -3.77 -8.18
CA GLY A 282 -17.31 -5.21 -8.22
C GLY A 282 -16.36 -5.66 -7.12
N GLY A 283 -16.27 -6.97 -6.87
CA GLY A 283 -15.15 -7.51 -6.10
C GLY A 283 -13.89 -7.55 -6.97
N LEU A 284 -14.01 -8.22 -8.12
CA LEU A 284 -13.11 -8.10 -9.26
C LEU A 284 -13.87 -7.37 -10.38
N TYR A 285 -13.27 -6.37 -10.97
CA TYR A 285 -13.88 -5.59 -12.04
C TYR A 285 -12.96 -5.54 -13.26
N PHE A 286 -13.40 -6.17 -14.34
CA PHE A 286 -12.73 -6.15 -15.64
C PHE A 286 -13.36 -5.05 -16.49
N LYS A 287 -12.61 -4.01 -16.85
CA LYS A 287 -13.07 -2.78 -17.50
C LYS A 287 -12.26 -2.50 -18.76
N ALA A 288 -12.59 -3.17 -19.84
CA ALA A 288 -11.95 -2.91 -21.13
C ALA A 288 -12.55 -1.67 -21.80
N GLY A 289 -11.69 -0.74 -22.21
CA GLY A 289 -12.06 0.37 -23.09
C GLY A 289 -12.17 -0.04 -24.56
N ASP A 290 -12.46 0.94 -25.42
CA ASP A 290 -12.59 0.73 -26.86
C ASP A 290 -11.28 0.19 -27.48
N GLY A 291 -11.33 -1.04 -27.99
CA GLY A 291 -10.18 -1.69 -28.64
C GLY A 291 -9.18 -2.33 -27.68
N GLU A 292 -9.52 -2.40 -26.41
CA GLU A 292 -8.75 -3.06 -25.36
C GLU A 292 -9.35 -4.44 -25.05
N VAL A 293 -8.59 -5.26 -24.33
CA VAL A 293 -9.07 -6.55 -23.83
C VAL A 293 -8.45 -6.82 -22.46
N VAL A 294 -9.27 -7.09 -21.45
CA VAL A 294 -8.80 -7.20 -20.06
C VAL A 294 -8.91 -8.64 -19.56
N GLY A 295 -7.88 -9.11 -18.86
CA GLY A 295 -7.87 -10.43 -18.26
C GLY A 295 -6.97 -10.56 -17.03
N GLY A 296 -6.73 -11.80 -16.60
CA GLY A 296 -5.81 -12.05 -15.50
C GLY A 296 -5.74 -13.51 -15.05
N ILE A 297 -4.68 -13.84 -14.34
CA ILE A 297 -4.44 -15.16 -13.75
C ILE A 297 -4.70 -15.05 -12.25
N PHE A 298 -5.71 -15.77 -11.74
CA PHE A 298 -6.11 -15.70 -10.33
C PHE A 298 -5.93 -17.06 -9.67
N GLU A 299 -5.03 -17.13 -8.68
CA GLU A 299 -4.68 -18.34 -7.93
C GLU A 299 -4.93 -18.11 -6.44
N ASP A 300 -5.78 -18.95 -5.83
CA ASP A 300 -6.11 -18.87 -4.40
C ASP A 300 -6.66 -17.50 -3.99
N VAL A 301 -7.74 -17.08 -4.66
CA VAL A 301 -8.41 -15.79 -4.45
C VAL A 301 -9.75 -15.99 -3.76
N THR A 302 -10.04 -15.19 -2.73
CA THR A 302 -11.36 -15.16 -2.08
C THR A 302 -11.95 -13.75 -2.19
N VAL A 303 -13.14 -13.66 -2.77
CA VAL A 303 -13.93 -12.42 -2.85
C VAL A 303 -15.14 -12.58 -1.94
N THR A 304 -15.16 -11.86 -0.82
CA THR A 304 -16.35 -11.71 0.03
C THR A 304 -17.05 -10.42 -0.34
N TYR A 305 -18.15 -10.54 -1.07
CA TYR A 305 -18.89 -9.40 -1.62
C TYR A 305 -20.26 -9.28 -0.97
N ASN A 306 -20.43 -8.23 -0.17
CA ASN A 306 -21.67 -7.96 0.58
C ASN A 306 -22.40 -6.70 0.10
N SER A 307 -22.33 -6.42 -1.21
CA SER A 307 -23.08 -5.32 -1.84
C SER A 307 -24.20 -5.83 -2.74
N THR A 308 -25.25 -5.01 -2.88
CA THR A 308 -26.29 -5.21 -3.90
C THR A 308 -25.96 -4.53 -5.22
N ALA A 309 -24.94 -3.67 -5.27
CA ALA A 309 -24.45 -3.09 -6.52
C ALA A 309 -23.68 -4.17 -7.30
N LYS A 310 -23.89 -4.24 -8.62
CA LYS A 310 -23.17 -5.14 -9.54
C LYS A 310 -23.06 -6.59 -9.01
N GLY A 311 -21.84 -7.15 -8.95
CA GLY A 311 -21.58 -8.53 -8.53
C GLY A 311 -20.18 -8.72 -7.96
N ALA A 312 -19.91 -9.91 -7.40
CA ALA A 312 -18.59 -10.28 -6.94
C ALA A 312 -17.55 -10.25 -8.07
N ILE A 313 -17.98 -10.50 -9.31
CA ILE A 313 -17.24 -10.16 -10.53
C ILE A 313 -18.14 -9.31 -11.42
N ALA A 314 -17.60 -8.19 -11.90
CA ALA A 314 -18.23 -7.36 -12.92
C ALA A 314 -17.34 -7.30 -14.17
N VAL A 315 -17.96 -7.28 -15.35
CA VAL A 315 -17.27 -7.21 -16.64
C VAL A 315 -17.89 -6.11 -17.49
N ALA A 316 -17.08 -5.18 -17.98
CA ALA A 316 -17.45 -4.16 -18.95
C ALA A 316 -16.49 -4.24 -20.14
N GLY A 317 -17.02 -4.34 -21.35
CA GLY A 317 -16.21 -4.51 -22.57
C GLY A 317 -15.57 -5.89 -22.70
N ASP A 318 -14.63 -6.01 -23.65
CA ASP A 318 -14.05 -7.28 -24.09
C ASP A 318 -13.22 -7.96 -22.98
N PHE A 319 -13.62 -9.18 -22.61
CA PHE A 319 -12.91 -10.00 -21.62
C PHE A 319 -11.93 -10.97 -22.30
N ASP A 320 -10.68 -11.00 -21.85
CA ASP A 320 -9.64 -11.88 -22.39
C ASP A 320 -9.79 -13.30 -21.83
N ASN A 321 -10.76 -14.05 -22.35
CA ASN A 321 -10.97 -15.44 -21.94
C ASN A 321 -9.83 -16.40 -22.34
N VAL A 322 -8.92 -15.99 -23.22
CA VAL A 322 -7.80 -16.81 -23.69
C VAL A 322 -6.65 -16.75 -22.70
N ASN A 323 -6.36 -15.55 -22.19
CA ASN A 323 -5.26 -15.31 -21.26
C ASN A 323 -5.72 -15.22 -19.80
N SER A 324 -7.02 -15.36 -19.52
CA SER A 324 -7.55 -15.44 -18.17
C SER A 324 -7.66 -16.86 -17.64
N SER A 325 -7.44 -17.02 -16.34
CA SER A 325 -7.70 -18.28 -15.64
C SER A 325 -8.04 -18.05 -14.18
N PHE A 326 -8.90 -18.92 -13.66
CA PHE A 326 -9.21 -19.00 -12.23
C PHE A 326 -8.73 -20.35 -11.71
N THR A 327 -8.12 -20.36 -10.54
CA THR A 327 -7.73 -21.58 -9.81
C THR A 327 -7.94 -21.31 -8.33
N ASN A 328 -8.86 -22.05 -7.71
CA ASN A 328 -9.29 -21.84 -6.33
C ASN A 328 -9.84 -20.42 -6.04
N LEU A 329 -10.48 -19.78 -7.03
CA LEU A 329 -11.26 -18.56 -6.84
C LEU A 329 -12.56 -18.89 -6.10
N THR A 330 -12.77 -18.28 -4.94
CA THR A 330 -13.98 -18.43 -4.12
C THR A 330 -14.78 -17.14 -4.11
N LEU A 331 -16.03 -17.17 -4.58
CA LEU A 331 -16.98 -16.07 -4.44
C LEU A 331 -17.91 -16.34 -3.25
N ALA A 332 -17.90 -15.45 -2.26
CA ALA A 332 -18.63 -15.53 -1.01
C ALA A 332 -19.34 -14.20 -0.68
N GLY A 333 -20.07 -14.17 0.43
CA GLY A 333 -20.84 -13.00 0.87
C GLY A 333 -22.32 -13.07 0.46
N SER A 334 -23.02 -11.93 0.50
CA SER A 334 -24.45 -11.87 0.18
C SER A 334 -24.74 -11.84 -1.32
N ASN A 335 -23.77 -11.48 -2.16
CA ASN A 335 -23.93 -11.40 -3.61
C ASN A 335 -22.71 -11.99 -4.32
N THR A 336 -22.82 -13.24 -4.79
CA THR A 336 -21.72 -13.96 -5.46
C THR A 336 -21.84 -13.93 -6.99
N ALA A 337 -22.62 -12.99 -7.55
CA ALA A 337 -22.91 -12.98 -8.98
C ALA A 337 -21.70 -12.58 -9.82
N ILE A 338 -21.63 -13.13 -11.03
CA ILE A 338 -20.78 -12.66 -12.13
C ILE A 338 -21.71 -11.99 -13.14
N VAL A 339 -21.49 -10.71 -13.44
CA VAL A 339 -22.45 -9.89 -14.22
C VAL A 339 -21.75 -9.00 -15.23
N GLY A 340 -22.44 -8.69 -16.33
CA GLY A 340 -22.09 -7.55 -17.18
C GLY A 340 -22.34 -6.25 -16.42
N LYS A 341 -21.46 -5.25 -16.54
CA LYS A 341 -21.55 -4.01 -15.77
C LYS A 341 -22.82 -3.27 -16.12
N ASP A 342 -23.07 -3.01 -17.40
CA ASP A 342 -24.22 -2.20 -17.81
C ASP A 342 -25.51 -3.00 -17.97
N GLY A 343 -25.44 -4.33 -17.80
CA GLY A 343 -26.56 -5.25 -18.02
C GLY A 343 -27.08 -5.17 -19.46
N ASP A 344 -26.20 -4.79 -20.38
CA ASP A 344 -26.47 -4.88 -21.80
C ASP A 344 -26.09 -6.26 -22.33
N GLY A 345 -26.61 -6.62 -23.49
CA GLY A 345 -26.39 -7.96 -24.04
C GLY A 345 -24.93 -8.23 -24.47
N ALA A 346 -24.07 -7.20 -24.56
CA ALA A 346 -22.67 -7.35 -24.94
C ALA A 346 -21.82 -7.66 -23.70
N ASP A 347 -21.89 -6.82 -22.67
CA ASP A 347 -21.24 -7.05 -21.38
C ASP A 347 -21.71 -8.37 -20.75
N ASP A 348 -23.01 -8.70 -20.86
CA ASP A 348 -23.54 -9.97 -20.36
C ASP A 348 -22.92 -11.19 -21.09
N ALA A 349 -22.57 -11.05 -22.36
CA ALA A 349 -21.92 -12.11 -23.12
C ALA A 349 -20.46 -12.30 -22.68
N GLU A 350 -19.74 -11.21 -22.40
CA GLU A 350 -18.37 -11.24 -21.87
C GLU A 350 -18.33 -11.78 -20.43
N ALA A 351 -19.27 -11.36 -19.58
CA ALA A 351 -19.47 -11.91 -18.24
C ALA A 351 -19.77 -13.43 -18.26
N ALA A 352 -20.50 -13.92 -19.27
CA ALA A 352 -20.73 -15.35 -19.43
C ALA A 352 -19.43 -16.14 -19.74
N GLN A 353 -18.44 -15.51 -20.36
CA GLN A 353 -17.12 -16.13 -20.57
C GLN A 353 -16.36 -16.24 -19.24
N ALA A 354 -16.36 -15.17 -18.41
CA ALA A 354 -15.80 -15.21 -17.06
C ALA A 354 -16.50 -16.26 -16.18
N GLN A 355 -17.83 -16.35 -16.26
CA GLN A 355 -18.60 -17.39 -15.57
C GLN A 355 -18.18 -18.80 -16.00
N ALA A 356 -17.93 -19.03 -17.30
CA ALA A 356 -17.48 -20.32 -17.80
C ALA A 356 -16.09 -20.71 -17.25
N LEU A 357 -15.18 -19.76 -17.08
CA LEU A 357 -13.89 -20.01 -16.40
C LEU A 357 -14.09 -20.34 -14.92
N TYR A 358 -14.99 -19.63 -14.24
CA TYR A 358 -15.29 -19.85 -12.82
C TYR A 358 -15.92 -21.22 -12.55
N ASP A 359 -16.77 -21.69 -13.46
CA ASP A 359 -17.41 -23.00 -13.33
C ASP A 359 -16.44 -24.16 -13.64
N ALA A 360 -15.31 -23.88 -14.31
CA ALA A 360 -14.37 -24.88 -14.82
C ALA A 360 -13.13 -25.13 -13.95
N GLN A 361 -12.86 -24.27 -12.95
CA GLN A 361 -11.70 -24.34 -12.05
C GLN A 361 -11.76 -25.44 -10.99
#